data_AF-A0A1M4SUR6-F1
#
_entry.id   AF-A0A1M4SUR6-F1
#
_cell.length_a   1.000
_cell.length_b   1.000
_cell.length_c   1.000
_cell.angle_alpha   90.00
_cell.angle_beta   90.00
_cell.angle_gamma   90.00
#
_symmetry.space_group_name_H-M   'P 1'
#
loop_
_entity.id
_entity.type
_entity.pdbx_description
1 polymer ?
#
loop_
_entity_poly.entity_id
_entity_poly.type
_entity_poly.pdbx_seq_one_letter_code
_entity_poly.pdbx_strand_id
1 'polypeptide(L)'
;MRPALSENEKRSQKLIIRVNPDEKLRIKSLTRSGGYPCMSDFIRNRIFRRLDKKTITLDNETSRQLKEMDYELNKIGVNLNQLSKRMNSFVGCNIGDNDRQLLRLAFEMMTRCLAFLQKHLR
;
A
#
# COMPACT_ATOMS: atom_id res chain seq x y z
N MET A 1 17.84 32.31 4.59
CA MET A 1 18.88 32.65 5.59
C MET A 1 18.72 31.74 6.78
N ARG A 2 19.82 31.30 7.43
CA ARG A 2 19.75 30.48 8.66
C ARG A 2 19.58 31.42 9.87
N PRO A 3 18.63 31.19 10.78
CA PRO A 3 18.48 31.99 11.99
C PRO A 3 19.67 31.82 12.95
N ALA A 4 19.96 32.87 13.73
CA ALA A 4 20.99 32.84 14.75
C ALA A 4 20.57 31.93 15.92
N LEU A 5 21.43 30.98 16.29
CA LEU A 5 21.21 30.05 17.41
C LEU A 5 21.87 30.56 18.68
N SER A 6 21.32 30.19 19.85
CA SER A 6 21.89 30.50 21.16
C SER A 6 23.28 29.87 21.34
N GLU A 7 24.15 30.44 22.19
CA GLU A 7 25.54 29.95 22.36
C GLU A 7 25.61 28.46 22.73
N ASN A 8 24.68 27.97 23.55
CA ASN A 8 24.60 26.56 23.96
C ASN A 8 24.14 25.60 22.85
N GLU A 9 23.55 26.11 21.77
CA GLU A 9 23.11 25.32 20.62
C GLU A 9 24.13 25.38 19.45
N LYS A 10 25.17 26.22 19.58
CA LYS A 10 26.21 26.33 18.56
C LYS A 10 27.02 25.05 18.50
N ARG A 11 27.05 24.47 17.31
CA ARG A 11 27.81 23.27 17.00
C ARG A 11 29.24 23.68 16.67
N SER A 12 30.12 23.62 17.67
CA SER A 12 31.52 24.08 17.58
C SER A 12 32.45 23.09 16.86
N GLN A 13 32.11 21.79 16.85
CA GLN A 13 32.91 20.74 16.23
C GLN A 13 32.53 20.50 14.76
N LYS A 14 33.54 20.20 13.92
CA LYS A 14 33.38 19.94 12.48
C LYS A 14 33.64 18.47 12.14
N LEU A 15 32.84 17.95 11.22
CA LEU A 15 33.03 16.64 10.58
C LEU A 15 33.32 16.87 9.09
N ILE A 16 34.44 16.34 8.60
CA ILE A 16 34.82 16.42 7.18
C ILE A 16 34.69 15.04 6.56
N ILE A 17 33.96 14.95 5.45
CA ILE A 17 33.78 13.71 4.70
C ILE A 17 34.29 13.96 3.28
N ARG A 18 35.14 13.06 2.78
CA ARG A 18 35.57 13.06 1.38
C ARG A 18 34.53 12.32 0.56
N VAL A 19 34.10 12.94 -0.53
CA VAL A 19 33.11 12.39 -1.47
C VAL A 19 33.60 12.63 -2.89
N ASN A 20 33.20 11.76 -3.81
CA ASN A 20 33.43 11.97 -5.23
C ASN A 20 32.43 13.03 -5.80
N PRO A 21 32.64 13.51 -7.03
CA PRO A 21 31.76 14.53 -7.64
C PRO A 21 30.29 14.11 -7.74
N ASP A 22 30.03 12.85 -8.10
CA ASP A 22 28.68 12.32 -8.30
C ASP A 22 27.91 12.19 -6.98
N GLU A 23 28.58 11.73 -5.92
CA GLU A 23 28.06 11.69 -4.56
C GLU A 23 27.69 13.10 -4.08
N LYS A 24 28.53 14.09 -4.36
CA LYS A 24 28.25 15.49 -4.01
C LYS A 24 27.02 16.02 -4.75
N LEU A 25 26.88 15.72 -6.04
CA LEU A 25 25.70 16.08 -6.82
C LEU A 25 24.43 15.40 -6.28
N ARG A 26 24.53 14.11 -5.95
CA ARG A 26 23.42 13.35 -5.37
C ARG A 26 22.98 13.91 -4.03
N ILE A 27 23.91 14.23 -3.13
CA ILE A 27 23.61 14.88 -1.85
C ILE A 27 22.92 16.23 -2.06
N LYS A 28 23.38 17.03 -3.04
CA LYS A 28 22.76 18.32 -3.38
C LYS A 28 21.32 18.16 -3.86
N SER A 29 21.08 17.17 -4.72
CA SER A 29 19.74 16.84 -5.21
C SER A 29 18.82 16.43 -4.06
N LEU A 30 19.28 15.51 -3.20
CA LEU A 30 18.52 15.02 -2.04
C LEU A 30 18.23 16.10 -0.99
N THR A 31 19.16 17.05 -0.82
CA THR A 31 18.96 18.20 0.07
C THR A 31 17.78 19.05 -0.41
N ARG A 32 17.70 19.31 -1.73
CA ARG A 32 16.63 20.11 -2.34
C ARG A 32 15.30 19.37 -2.32
N SER A 33 15.27 18.12 -2.77
CA SER A 33 14.03 17.33 -2.83
C SER A 33 13.44 17.03 -1.45
N GLY A 34 14.30 16.91 -0.43
CA GLY A 34 13.87 16.69 0.95
C GLY A 34 13.45 17.94 1.72
N GLY A 35 13.48 19.13 1.10
CA GLY A 35 13.06 20.38 1.75
C GLY A 35 14.01 20.88 2.85
N TYR A 36 15.29 20.48 2.82
CA TYR A 36 16.26 20.90 3.83
C TYR A 36 16.86 22.26 3.50
N PRO A 37 17.00 23.18 4.48
CA PRO A 37 17.60 24.49 4.26
C PRO A 37 19.05 24.44 3.76
N CYS A 38 19.82 23.43 4.17
CA CYS A 38 21.19 23.23 3.73
C CYS A 38 21.62 21.76 3.79
N MET A 39 22.73 21.43 3.12
CA MET A 39 23.28 20.07 3.10
C MET A 39 23.62 19.57 4.52
N SER A 40 24.13 20.44 5.38
CA SER A 40 24.46 20.06 6.76
C SER A 40 23.23 19.61 7.54
N ASP A 41 22.08 20.24 7.32
CA ASP A 41 20.82 19.84 7.98
C ASP A 41 20.31 18.51 7.42
N PHE A 42 20.43 18.30 6.10
CA PHE A 42 20.11 17.02 5.46
C PHE A 42 20.96 15.87 6.02
N ILE A 43 22.29 16.02 6.03
CA ILE A 43 23.22 14.99 6.52
C ILE A 43 22.97 14.71 8.00
N ARG A 44 22.75 15.75 8.81
CA ARG A 44 22.42 15.56 10.23
C ARG A 44 21.11 14.80 10.42
N ASN A 45 20.07 15.12 9.65
CA ASN A 45 18.81 14.38 9.74
C ASN A 45 18.94 12.94 9.23
N ARG A 46 19.96 12.61 8.43
CA ARG A 46 20.22 11.22 8.04
C ARG A 46 21.01 10.45 9.10
N ILE A 47 21.98 11.09 9.75
CA ILE A 47 22.88 10.43 10.72
C ILE A 47 22.27 10.39 12.14
N PHE A 48 21.73 11.52 12.60
CA PHE A 48 21.32 11.70 14.00
C PHE A 48 19.82 11.55 14.22
N ARG A 49 19.03 11.39 13.15
CA ARG A 49 17.62 11.04 13.31
C ARG A 49 17.59 9.66 13.93
N ARG A 50 17.15 9.60 15.19
CA ARG A 50 16.66 8.36 15.79
C ARG A 50 15.51 7.91 14.90
N LEU A 51 15.79 6.90 14.09
CA LEU A 51 14.74 6.06 13.56
C LEU A 51 14.17 5.39 14.80
N ASP A 52 13.12 5.96 15.38
CA ASP A 52 12.19 5.19 16.19
C ASP A 52 11.49 4.22 15.24
N LYS A 53 12.27 3.28 14.67
CA LYS A 53 11.73 2.07 14.08
C LYS A 53 11.08 1.40 15.26
N LYS A 54 9.78 1.61 15.40
CA LYS A 54 8.91 0.69 16.11
C LYS A 54 9.10 -0.64 15.40
N THR A 55 10.07 -1.42 15.86
CA THR A 55 10.18 -2.81 15.47
C THR A 55 8.96 -3.46 16.08
N ILE A 56 7.92 -3.62 15.27
CA ILE A 56 6.76 -4.43 15.63
C ILE A 56 7.29 -5.87 15.62
N THR A 57 7.80 -6.31 16.76
CA THR A 57 8.08 -7.72 16.98
C THR A 57 6.74 -8.41 17.16
N LEU A 58 6.32 -9.14 16.14
CA LEU A 58 5.21 -10.08 16.27
C LEU A 58 5.69 -11.22 17.17
N ASP A 59 4.90 -11.57 18.19
CA ASP A 59 5.15 -12.78 18.95
C ASP A 59 4.96 -14.02 18.04
N ASN A 60 5.48 -15.15 18.49
CA ASN A 60 5.48 -16.39 17.70
C ASN A 60 4.07 -16.89 17.40
N GLU A 61 3.10 -16.62 18.28
CA GLU A 61 1.71 -17.06 18.11
C GLU A 61 1.01 -16.21 17.05
N THR A 62 1.14 -14.88 17.12
CA THR A 62 0.61 -13.98 16.08
C THR A 62 1.22 -14.27 14.70
N SER A 63 2.53 -14.57 14.66
CA SER A 63 3.22 -14.95 13.42
C SER A 63 2.69 -16.25 12.83
N ARG A 64 2.32 -17.22 13.69
CA ARG A 64 1.72 -18.49 13.27
C ARG A 64 0.29 -18.28 12.75
N GLN A 65 -0.54 -17.52 13.45
CA GLN A 65 -1.90 -17.20 13.03
C GLN A 65 -1.93 -16.48 11.67
N LEU A 66 -0.99 -15.56 11.43
CA LEU A 66 -0.87 -14.89 10.13
C LEU A 66 -0.52 -15.88 9.00
N LYS A 67 0.34 -16.87 9.26
CA LYS A 67 0.67 -17.93 8.28
C LYS A 67 -0.50 -18.86 8.02
N GLU A 68 -1.27 -19.22 9.05
CA GLU A 68 -2.49 -20.01 8.92
C GLU A 68 -3.53 -19.25 8.07
N MET A 69 -3.69 -17.95 8.32
CA MET A 69 -4.58 -17.10 7.52
C MET A 69 -4.13 -16.96 6.05
N ASP A 70 -2.83 -16.78 5.80
CA ASP A 70 -2.28 -16.75 4.44
C ASP A 70 -2.53 -18.07 3.69
N TYR A 71 -2.38 -19.20 4.40
CA TYR A 71 -2.68 -20.52 3.86
C TYR A 71 -4.16 -20.66 3.47
N GLU A 72 -5.09 -20.26 4.34
CA GLU A 72 -6.54 -20.31 4.04
C GLU A 72 -6.92 -19.36 2.89
N LEU A 73 -6.35 -18.16 2.84
CA LEU A 73 -6.56 -17.22 1.73
C LEU A 73 -6.07 -17.81 0.41
N ASN A 74 -4.92 -18.49 0.41
CA ASN A 74 -4.41 -19.17 -0.76
C ASN A 74 -5.35 -20.32 -1.22
N LYS A 75 -5.93 -21.07 -0.28
CA LYS A 75 -6.94 -22.10 -0.61
C LYS A 75 -8.19 -21.50 -1.25
N ILE A 76 -8.69 -20.38 -0.72
CA ILE A 76 -9.80 -19.63 -1.31
C ILE A 76 -9.45 -19.20 -2.74
N GLY A 77 -8.26 -18.63 -2.95
CA GLY A 77 -7.78 -18.22 -4.27
C GLY A 77 -7.71 -19.38 -5.27
N VAL A 78 -7.20 -20.54 -4.84
CA VAL A 78 -7.17 -21.76 -5.67
C VAL A 78 -8.57 -22.23 -6.04
N ASN A 79 -9.52 -22.22 -5.09
CA ASN A 79 -10.91 -22.62 -5.35
C ASN A 79 -11.60 -21.65 -6.33
N LEU A 80 -11.40 -20.34 -6.17
CA LEU A 80 -11.91 -19.33 -7.11
C LEU A 80 -11.33 -19.52 -8.51
N ASN A 81 -10.04 -19.83 -8.62
CA ASN A 81 -9.41 -20.12 -9.90
C ASN A 81 -10.00 -21.39 -10.55
N GLN A 82 -10.29 -22.42 -9.76
CA GLN A 82 -10.97 -23.61 -10.26
C GLN A 82 -12.39 -23.30 -10.75
N LEU A 83 -13.15 -22.49 -10.02
CA LEU A 83 -14.48 -22.03 -10.45
C LEU A 83 -14.39 -21.23 -11.77
N SER A 84 -13.45 -20.29 -11.86
CA SER A 84 -13.22 -19.53 -13.09
C SER A 84 -12.85 -20.43 -14.26
N LYS A 85 -11.93 -21.38 -14.07
CA LYS A 85 -11.60 -22.38 -15.10
C LYS A 85 -12.80 -23.21 -15.50
N ARG A 86 -13.61 -23.67 -14.54
CA ARG A 86 -14.85 -24.41 -14.81
C ARG A 86 -15.82 -23.57 -15.64
N MET A 87 -16.07 -22.32 -15.26
CA MET A 87 -16.91 -21.38 -16.01
C MET A 87 -16.39 -21.17 -17.43
N ASN A 88 -15.07 -20.97 -17.59
CA ASN A 88 -14.44 -20.78 -18.89
C ASN A 88 -14.45 -22.05 -19.74
N SER A 89 -14.35 -23.23 -19.11
CA SER A 89 -14.43 -24.53 -19.77
C SER A 89 -15.85 -25.02 -19.99
N PHE A 90 -16.86 -24.32 -19.48
CA PHE A 90 -18.27 -24.64 -19.64
C PHE A 90 -18.71 -24.27 -21.07
N VAL A 91 -18.21 -25.05 -22.04
CA VAL A 91 -18.56 -25.02 -23.47
C VAL A 91 -19.99 -25.57 -23.71
N GLY A 92 -20.65 -26.10 -22.66
CA GLY A 92 -21.98 -26.72 -22.73
C GLY A 92 -23.19 -25.81 -22.50
N CYS A 93 -22.98 -24.52 -22.21
CA CYS A 93 -24.07 -23.54 -22.24
C CYS A 93 -23.77 -22.58 -23.38
N ASN A 94 -24.32 -22.86 -24.56
CA ASN A 94 -24.56 -21.82 -25.56
C ASN A 94 -25.59 -20.86 -24.97
N ILE A 95 -25.16 -20.01 -24.04
CA ILE A 95 -25.91 -18.82 -23.64
C ILE A 95 -25.78 -17.90 -24.85
N GLY A 96 -26.71 -18.06 -25.79
CA GLY A 96 -26.83 -17.16 -26.93
C GLY A 96 -27.15 -15.75 -26.43
N ASP A 97 -27.09 -14.77 -27.32
CA ASP A 97 -27.43 -13.39 -26.94
C ASP A 97 -28.84 -13.28 -26.35
N ASN A 98 -29.77 -14.17 -26.75
CA ASN A 98 -31.12 -14.26 -26.18
C ASN A 98 -31.12 -14.71 -24.71
N ASP A 99 -30.31 -15.69 -24.34
CA ASP A 99 -30.24 -16.16 -22.95
C ASP A 99 -29.57 -15.10 -22.05
N ARG A 100 -28.59 -14.36 -22.59
CA ARG A 100 -27.98 -13.21 -21.90
C ARG A 100 -28.99 -12.09 -21.68
N GLN A 101 -29.81 -11.80 -22.68
CA GLN A 101 -30.88 -10.80 -22.56
C GLN A 101 -31.94 -11.24 -21.55
N LEU A 102 -32.34 -12.51 -21.57
CA LEU A 102 -33.31 -13.07 -20.63
C LEU A 102 -32.82 -12.99 -19.18
N LEU A 103 -31.55 -13.35 -18.93
CA LEU A 103 -30.93 -13.26 -17.61
C LEU A 103 -30.79 -11.80 -17.14
N ARG A 104 -30.46 -10.87 -18.04
CA ARG A 104 -30.45 -9.43 -17.72
C ARG A 104 -31.84 -8.92 -17.35
N LEU A 105 -32.86 -9.33 -18.11
CA LEU A 105 -34.24 -8.91 -17.85
C LEU A 105 -34.74 -9.44 -16.50
N ALA A 106 -34.47 -10.71 -16.20
CA ALA A 106 -34.79 -11.31 -14.91
C ALA A 106 -34.08 -10.59 -13.76
N PHE A 107 -32.81 -10.21 -13.94
CA PHE A 107 -32.05 -9.45 -12.94
C PHE A 107 -32.63 -8.05 -12.70
N GLU A 108 -33.02 -7.33 -13.75
CA GLU A 108 -33.69 -6.04 -13.61
C GLU A 108 -35.03 -6.16 -12.88
N MET A 109 -35.82 -7.18 -13.19
CA MET A 109 -37.09 -7.44 -12.52
C MET A 109 -36.89 -7.73 -11.03
N MET A 110 -35.93 -8.60 -10.68
CA MET A 110 -35.60 -8.88 -9.28
C MET A 110 -35.12 -7.64 -8.53
N THR A 111 -34.33 -6.79 -9.18
CA THR A 111 -33.86 -5.53 -8.60
C THR A 111 -35.01 -4.56 -8.36
N ARG A 112 -35.99 -4.47 -9.27
CA ARG A 112 -37.21 -3.67 -9.10
C ARG A 112 -38.09 -4.21 -7.97
N CYS A 113 -38.24 -5.52 -7.87
CA CYS A 113 -38.98 -6.14 -6.76
C CYS A 113 -38.31 -5.85 -5.42
N LEU A 114 -36.97 -5.94 -5.35
CA LEU A 114 -36.21 -5.61 -4.16
C LEU A 114 -36.37 -4.13 -3.76
N ALA A 115 -36.25 -3.21 -4.73
CA ALA A 115 -36.44 -1.78 -4.49
C ALA A 115 -37.88 -1.45 -4.03
N PHE A 116 -38.87 -2.13 -4.61
CA PHE A 116 -40.27 -2.00 -4.21
C PHE A 116 -40.50 -2.49 -2.77
N LEU A 117 -39.96 -3.67 -2.43
CA LEU A 117 -40.03 -4.23 -1.09
C LEU A 117 -39.32 -3.33 -0.08
N GLN A 118 -38.13 -2.82 -0.38
CA GLN A 118 -37.38 -1.88 0.46
C GLN A 118 -38.14 -0.58 0.71
N LYS A 119 -38.96 -0.12 -0.25
CA LYS A 119 -39.78 1.08 -0.10
C LYS A 119 -40.99 0.88 0.82
N HIS A 120 -41.54 -0.35 0.89
CA HIS A 120 -42.75 -0.66 1.66
C HIS A 120 -42.47 -1.36 3.00
N LEU A 121 -41.23 -1.83 3.22
CA LEU A 121 -40.75 -2.41 4.48
C LEU A 121 -39.91 -1.43 5.31
N ARG A 122 -40.10 -0.12 5.10
CA ARG A 122 -39.59 0.96 5.95
C ARG A 122 -40.69 1.50 6.84
#